data_AF-X0YHN9-F1
#
_entry.id   AF-X0YHN9-F1
#
_cell.length_a   1.000
_cell.length_b   1.000
_cell.length_c   1.000
_cell.angle_alpha   90.00
_cell.angle_beta   90.00
_cell.angle_gamma   90.00
#
_symmetry.space_group_name_H-M   'P 1'
#
loop_
_entity.id
_entity.type
_entity.pdbx_description
1 polymer ?
#
loop_
_entity_poly.entity_id
_entity_poly.type
_entity_poly.pdbx_seq_one_letter_code
_entity_poly.pdbx_strand_id
1 'polypeptide(L)'
;MSGVKEKRETNFLVGIFGGENFEQRNLIGQALGSPGTKSDIQFYNRLDAGLGHVFCALTPVDYPDKIKPFLQTLTITNIHLLVIDLNIGLNAAIGEVLVGIDLHHQLHESRVLVIITGINSKTEWKLADTTKKIENILSTTSLKGSEIEKRKLRNM
;
A
#
# COMPACT_ATOMS: atom_id res chain seq x y z
N MET A 1 -20.61 40.44 8.39
CA MET A 1 -20.23 39.45 7.35
C MET A 1 -19.20 38.51 7.96
N SER A 2 -19.64 37.39 8.51
CA SER A 2 -18.76 36.35 9.06
C SER A 2 -18.11 35.61 7.90
N GLY A 3 -16.78 35.70 7.81
CA GLY A 3 -15.99 34.96 6.83
C GLY A 3 -16.21 33.47 6.98
N VAL A 4 -16.77 32.84 5.97
CA VAL A 4 -16.77 31.38 5.83
C VAL A 4 -15.31 31.00 5.64
N LYS A 5 -14.67 30.45 6.67
CA LYS A 5 -13.39 29.74 6.50
C LYS A 5 -13.68 28.59 5.55
N GLU A 6 -13.23 28.69 4.31
CA GLU A 6 -13.15 27.55 3.39
C GLU A 6 -12.43 26.42 4.13
N LYS A 7 -13.17 25.35 4.46
CA LYS A 7 -12.60 24.16 5.07
C LYS A 7 -11.73 23.53 3.98
N ARG A 8 -10.43 23.82 3.98
CA ARG A 8 -9.50 23.27 2.98
C ARG A 8 -9.47 21.76 3.13
N GLU A 9 -9.94 21.07 2.10
CA GLU A 9 -9.83 19.62 2.02
C GLU A 9 -8.37 19.23 1.78
N THR A 10 -7.90 18.21 2.49
CA THR A 10 -6.56 17.65 2.31
C THR A 10 -6.68 16.31 1.60
N ASN A 11 -6.00 16.19 0.46
CA ASN A 11 -6.01 14.99 -0.38
C ASN A 11 -4.83 14.08 -0.03
N PHE A 12 -5.10 12.80 0.19
CA PHE A 12 -4.11 11.75 0.43
C PHE A 12 -4.13 10.74 -0.72
N LEU A 13 -3.01 10.64 -1.44
CA LEU A 13 -2.84 9.72 -2.57
C LEU A 13 -2.03 8.51 -2.13
N VAL A 14 -2.71 7.37 -2.00
CA VAL A 14 -2.15 6.16 -1.39
C VAL A 14 -1.96 5.07 -2.45
N GLY A 15 -0.73 4.65 -2.71
CA GLY A 15 -0.42 3.52 -3.58
C GLY A 15 -0.39 2.23 -2.77
N ILE A 16 -1.14 1.22 -3.17
CA ILE A 16 -1.18 -0.10 -2.54
C ILE A 16 -0.45 -1.07 -3.48
N PHE A 17 0.70 -1.54 -3.04
CA PHE A 17 1.58 -2.41 -3.79
C PHE A 17 1.72 -3.76 -3.10
N GLY A 18 2.20 -4.75 -3.83
CA GLY A 18 2.37 -6.11 -3.34
C GLY A 18 2.68 -7.02 -4.52
N GLY A 19 2.92 -8.30 -4.23
CA GLY A 19 3.17 -9.30 -5.25
C GLY A 19 1.90 -9.74 -5.96
N GLU A 20 1.82 -11.03 -6.24
CA GLU A 20 0.79 -11.64 -7.09
C GLU A 20 -0.62 -11.60 -6.49
N ASN A 21 -0.78 -11.46 -5.16
CA ASN A 21 -2.10 -11.48 -4.53
C ASN A 21 -2.82 -10.13 -4.66
N PHE A 22 -3.56 -9.94 -5.74
CA PHE A 22 -4.44 -8.77 -5.91
C PHE A 22 -5.52 -8.68 -4.82
N GLU A 23 -6.10 -9.81 -4.40
CA GLU A 23 -7.21 -9.81 -3.43
C GLU A 23 -6.81 -9.21 -2.08
N GLN A 24 -5.58 -9.45 -1.61
CA GLN A 24 -5.08 -8.83 -0.38
C GLN A 24 -4.95 -7.31 -0.51
N ARG A 25 -4.48 -6.82 -1.67
CA ARG A 25 -4.42 -5.39 -1.97
C ARG A 25 -5.82 -4.79 -2.08
N ASN A 26 -6.77 -5.53 -2.66
CA ASN A 26 -8.16 -5.13 -2.78
C ASN A 26 -8.84 -4.96 -1.41
N LEU A 27 -8.62 -5.89 -0.47
CA LEU A 27 -9.12 -5.78 0.91
C LEU A 27 -8.56 -4.55 1.64
N ILE A 28 -7.26 -4.24 1.45
CA ILE A 28 -6.66 -3.01 2.00
C ILE A 28 -7.30 -1.77 1.37
N GLY A 29 -7.51 -1.77 0.05
CA GLY A 29 -8.18 -0.68 -0.65
C GLY A 29 -9.59 -0.42 -0.12
N GLN A 30 -10.38 -1.47 0.08
CA GLN A 30 -11.73 -1.39 0.62
C GLN A 30 -11.76 -0.84 2.06
N ALA A 31 -10.73 -1.11 2.85
CA ALA A 31 -10.59 -0.51 4.19
C ALA A 31 -10.28 1.00 4.14
N LEU A 32 -9.67 1.49 3.05
CA LEU A 32 -9.37 2.91 2.85
C LEU A 32 -10.52 3.67 2.19
N GLY A 33 -11.35 3.02 1.38
CA GLY A 33 -12.50 3.65 0.76
C GLY A 33 -13.34 2.72 -0.12
N SER A 34 -14.40 3.27 -0.70
CA SER A 34 -15.29 2.53 -1.59
C SER A 34 -14.62 2.33 -2.96
N PRO A 35 -14.76 1.14 -3.58
CA PRO A 35 -14.19 0.88 -4.90
C PRO A 35 -14.82 1.83 -5.94
N GLY A 36 -13.95 2.51 -6.68
CA GLY A 36 -14.31 3.39 -7.79
C GLY A 36 -13.90 2.80 -9.13
N THR A 37 -13.41 3.66 -10.04
CA THR A 37 -12.95 3.29 -11.38
C THR A 37 -11.98 2.11 -11.35
N LYS A 38 -12.18 1.16 -12.27
CA LYS A 38 -11.32 0.01 -12.49
C LYS A 38 -10.89 -0.06 -13.96
N SER A 39 -9.59 -0.03 -14.19
CA SER A 39 -8.97 -0.34 -15.48
C SER A 39 -7.75 -1.24 -15.22
N ASP A 40 -6.60 -0.88 -15.78
CA ASP A 40 -5.25 -1.30 -15.37
C ASP A 40 -4.88 -0.87 -13.93
N ILE A 41 -5.59 0.12 -13.36
CA ILE A 41 -5.50 0.55 -11.96
C ILE A 41 -6.89 0.53 -11.34
N GLN A 42 -7.01 0.09 -10.09
CA GLN A 42 -8.23 0.16 -9.29
C GLN A 42 -8.14 1.30 -8.28
N PHE A 43 -9.16 2.14 -8.25
CA PHE A 43 -9.29 3.26 -7.32
C PHE A 43 -10.18 2.91 -6.12
N TYR A 44 -9.89 3.48 -4.96
CA TYR A 44 -10.74 3.47 -3.76
C TYR A 44 -10.81 4.88 -3.20
N ASN A 45 -12.02 5.41 -3.03
CA ASN A 45 -12.21 6.80 -2.63
C ASN A 45 -13.01 6.87 -1.32
N ARG A 46 -12.60 7.78 -0.44
CA ARG A 46 -13.35 8.10 0.79
C ARG A 46 -13.19 9.57 1.14
N LEU A 47 -14.33 10.24 1.32
CA LEU A 47 -14.39 11.55 1.94
C LEU A 47 -14.66 11.38 3.45
N ASP A 48 -13.74 11.84 4.27
CA ASP A 48 -13.97 12.05 5.70
C ASP A 48 -14.33 13.53 5.94
N ALA A 49 -15.62 13.83 5.88
CA ALA A 49 -16.13 15.21 6.02
C ALA A 49 -15.87 15.80 7.43
N GLY A 50 -15.72 14.93 8.44
CA GLY A 50 -15.40 15.34 9.80
C GLY A 50 -14.02 15.97 9.87
N LEU A 51 -13.04 15.28 9.28
CA LEU A 51 -11.63 15.70 9.22
C LEU A 51 -11.30 16.61 8.03
N GLY A 52 -12.17 16.70 7.02
CA GLY A 52 -11.87 17.39 5.77
C GLY A 52 -10.77 16.68 4.98
N HIS A 53 -10.73 15.35 5.04
CA HIS A 53 -9.72 14.54 4.36
C HIS A 53 -10.35 13.74 3.22
N VAL A 54 -9.70 13.74 2.06
CA VAL A 54 -10.07 12.90 0.92
C VAL A 54 -8.97 11.86 0.73
N PHE A 55 -9.32 10.59 0.86
CA PHE A 55 -8.44 9.48 0.57
C PHE A 55 -8.74 8.98 -0.84
N CYS A 56 -7.71 8.92 -1.67
CA CYS A 56 -7.73 8.27 -2.97
C CYS A 56 -6.61 7.22 -2.97
N ALA A 57 -7.00 5.96 -2.78
CA ALA A 57 -6.08 4.83 -2.82
C ALA A 57 -6.13 4.16 -4.19
N LEU A 58 -4.99 3.67 -4.66
CA LEU A 58 -4.81 3.09 -5.97
C LEU A 58 -4.03 1.78 -5.86
N THR A 59 -4.42 0.76 -6.59
CA THR A 59 -3.65 -0.49 -6.71
C THR A 59 -3.54 -0.91 -8.18
N PRO A 60 -2.36 -1.36 -8.64
CA PRO A 60 -2.23 -1.91 -9.99
C PRO A 60 -2.94 -3.27 -10.07
N VAL A 61 -3.79 -3.46 -11.08
CA VAL A 61 -4.60 -4.69 -11.23
C VAL A 61 -3.77 -5.84 -11.77
N ASP A 62 -3.07 -5.60 -12.89
CA ASP A 62 -2.34 -6.63 -13.63
C ASP A 62 -0.85 -6.75 -13.24
N TYR A 63 -0.44 -6.23 -12.08
CA TYR A 63 0.93 -6.44 -11.58
C TYR A 63 1.01 -7.76 -10.80
N PRO A 64 2.00 -8.64 -11.03
CA PRO A 64 3.28 -8.40 -11.72
C PRO A 64 3.33 -8.61 -13.24
N ASP A 65 2.28 -9.11 -13.89
CA ASP A 65 2.29 -9.42 -15.34
C ASP A 65 2.60 -8.18 -16.22
N LYS A 66 2.18 -6.99 -15.77
CA LYS A 66 2.42 -5.71 -16.44
C LYS A 66 3.06 -4.71 -15.49
N ILE A 67 4.25 -4.22 -15.85
CA ILE A 67 4.96 -3.17 -15.11
C ILE A 67 4.28 -1.79 -15.23
N LYS A 68 3.59 -1.51 -16.34
CA LYS A 68 2.96 -0.21 -16.62
C LYS A 68 2.04 0.27 -15.47
N PRO A 69 1.02 -0.50 -15.03
CA PRO A 69 0.13 -0.05 -13.95
C PRO A 69 0.87 0.17 -12.63
N PHE A 70 1.93 -0.60 -12.36
CA PHE A 70 2.78 -0.39 -11.19
C PHE A 70 3.45 0.98 -11.23
N LEU A 71 4.15 1.32 -12.32
CA LEU A 71 4.83 2.61 -12.47
C LEU A 71 3.86 3.78 -12.46
N GLN A 72 2.69 3.64 -13.08
CA GLN A 72 1.64 4.67 -13.05
C GLN A 72 1.13 4.91 -11.62
N THR A 73 0.83 3.83 -10.88
CA THR A 73 0.37 3.94 -9.49
C THR A 73 1.44 4.60 -8.62
N LEU A 74 2.70 4.20 -8.79
CA LEU A 74 3.85 4.76 -8.07
C LEU A 74 4.00 6.26 -8.32
N THR A 75 3.92 6.70 -9.58
CA THR A 75 4.06 8.10 -9.98
C THR A 75 2.91 8.99 -9.48
N ILE A 76 1.70 8.44 -9.35
CA ILE A 76 0.51 9.19 -8.90
C ILE A 76 0.51 9.37 -7.36
N THR A 77 1.17 8.48 -6.62
CA THR A 77 1.00 8.36 -5.17
C THR A 77 2.25 8.75 -4.39
N ASN A 78 2.06 9.31 -3.20
CA ASN A 78 3.16 9.75 -2.33
C ASN A 78 3.14 9.07 -0.95
N ILE A 79 2.15 8.22 -0.69
CA ILE A 79 2.11 7.31 0.46
C ILE A 79 2.02 5.90 -0.13
N HIS A 80 2.96 5.03 0.19
CA HIS A 80 3.08 3.70 -0.39
C HIS A 80 2.88 2.62 0.68
N LEU A 81 1.91 1.76 0.45
CA LEU A 81 1.62 0.59 1.27
C LEU A 81 2.19 -0.65 0.58
N LEU A 82 3.19 -1.29 1.19
CA LEU A 82 3.70 -2.57 0.72
C LEU A 82 2.96 -3.70 1.43
N VAL A 83 2.09 -4.40 0.71
CA VAL A 83 1.32 -5.55 1.22
C VAL A 83 2.09 -6.84 0.99
N ILE A 84 2.39 -7.55 2.07
CA ILE A 84 3.05 -8.86 2.07
C ILE A 84 2.08 -9.89 2.62
N ASP A 85 1.57 -10.76 1.76
CA ASP A 85 0.72 -11.88 2.16
C ASP A 85 1.57 -13.08 2.63
N LEU A 86 1.42 -13.53 3.88
CA LEU A 86 2.16 -14.67 4.41
C LEU A 86 1.89 -16.01 3.70
N ASN A 87 0.78 -16.13 2.95
CA ASN A 87 0.53 -17.34 2.15
C ASN A 87 1.53 -17.45 1.00
N ILE A 88 1.90 -16.31 0.40
CA ILE A 88 2.88 -16.22 -0.70
C ILE A 88 4.29 -16.01 -0.16
N GLY A 89 4.44 -15.14 0.83
CA GLY A 89 5.72 -14.74 1.42
C GLY A 89 6.48 -13.72 0.57
N LEU A 90 7.78 -13.60 0.85
CA LEU A 90 8.69 -12.75 0.10
C LEU A 90 9.10 -13.48 -1.19
N ASN A 91 8.76 -12.90 -2.34
CA ASN A 91 9.07 -13.45 -3.66
C ASN A 91 9.72 -12.38 -4.57
N ALA A 92 9.98 -12.74 -5.83
CA ALA A 92 10.60 -11.82 -6.80
C ALA A 92 9.78 -10.55 -7.02
N ALA A 93 8.45 -10.66 -7.14
CA ALA A 93 7.56 -9.51 -7.30
C ALA A 93 7.62 -8.55 -6.09
N ILE A 94 7.68 -9.06 -4.86
CA ILE A 94 7.88 -8.21 -3.67
C ILE A 94 9.24 -7.49 -3.74
N GLY A 95 10.29 -8.18 -4.20
CA GLY A 95 11.60 -7.58 -4.41
C GLY A 95 11.58 -6.43 -5.42
N GLU A 96 10.91 -6.60 -6.55
CA GLU A 96 10.73 -5.56 -7.56
C GLU A 96 9.94 -4.36 -7.02
N VAL A 97 8.84 -4.61 -6.31
CA VAL A 97 8.05 -3.56 -5.67
C VAL A 97 8.91 -2.76 -4.68
N LEU A 98 9.70 -3.45 -3.86
CA LEU A 98 10.62 -2.80 -2.92
C LEU A 98 11.63 -1.90 -3.63
N VAL A 99 12.22 -2.37 -4.73
CA VAL A 99 13.15 -1.56 -5.54
C VAL A 99 12.44 -0.32 -6.10
N GLY A 100 11.23 -0.47 -6.66
CA GLY A 100 10.50 0.67 -7.19
C GLY A 100 10.12 1.69 -6.12
N ILE A 101 9.62 1.24 -4.96
CA ILE A 101 9.30 2.11 -3.83
C ILE A 101 10.56 2.79 -3.28
N ASP A 102 11.67 2.07 -3.13
CA ASP A 102 12.95 2.63 -2.65
C ASP A 102 13.47 3.72 -3.59
N LEU A 103 13.50 3.47 -4.89
CA LEU A 103 13.91 4.46 -5.89
C LEU A 103 12.99 5.69 -5.86
N HIS A 104 11.67 5.49 -5.77
CA HIS A 104 10.73 6.61 -5.69
C HIS A 104 10.89 7.40 -4.39
N HIS A 105 11.11 6.73 -3.26
CA HIS A 105 11.36 7.38 -1.97
C HIS A 105 12.61 8.25 -2.02
N GLN A 106 13.70 7.77 -2.61
CA GLN A 106 14.94 8.54 -2.77
C GLN A 106 14.75 9.81 -3.60
N LEU A 107 13.84 9.79 -4.59
CA LEU A 107 13.59 10.92 -5.48
C LEU A 107 12.55 11.91 -4.96
N HIS A 108 11.58 11.44 -4.17
CA HIS A 108 10.37 12.20 -3.85
C HIS A 108 9.98 12.20 -2.36
N GLU A 109 10.77 11.56 -1.49
CA GLU A 109 10.55 11.45 -0.04
C GLU A 109 9.14 10.92 0.31
N SER A 110 8.65 9.94 -0.47
CA SER A 110 7.32 9.34 -0.23
C SER A 110 7.25 8.63 1.12
N ARG A 111 6.08 8.55 1.75
CA ARG A 111 5.94 7.80 3.01
C ARG A 111 5.72 6.33 2.71
N VAL A 112 6.32 5.43 3.49
CA VAL A 112 6.19 3.97 3.28
C VAL A 112 5.72 3.28 4.55
N LEU A 113 4.74 2.38 4.39
CA LEU A 113 4.25 1.49 5.44
C LEU A 113 4.18 0.07 4.88
N VAL A 114 4.78 -0.88 5.60
CA VAL A 114 4.66 -2.30 5.27
C VAL A 114 3.48 -2.90 6.03
N ILE A 115 2.64 -3.66 5.32
CA ILE A 115 1.49 -4.35 5.89
C ILE A 115 1.64 -5.85 5.65
N ILE A 116 1.79 -6.61 6.73
CA ILE A 116 1.81 -8.08 6.68
C ILE A 116 0.38 -8.60 6.87
N THR A 117 -0.12 -9.31 5.87
CA THR A 117 -1.48 -9.86 5.83
C THR A 117 -1.47 -11.39 5.75
N GLY A 118 -2.65 -12.00 5.60
CA GLY A 118 -2.76 -13.46 5.48
C GLY A 118 -2.45 -14.23 6.77
N ILE A 119 -2.49 -13.58 7.94
CA ILE A 119 -2.19 -14.19 9.24
C ILE A 119 -3.36 -15.09 9.69
N ASN A 120 -3.14 -16.40 9.66
CA ASN A 120 -4.08 -17.42 10.11
C ASN A 120 -3.33 -18.59 10.78
N SER A 121 -4.04 -19.61 11.27
CA SER A 121 -3.45 -20.75 11.97
C SER A 121 -2.40 -21.53 11.15
N LYS A 122 -2.41 -21.42 9.81
CA LYS A 122 -1.44 -22.08 8.93
C LYS A 122 -0.21 -21.23 8.62
N THR A 123 -0.27 -19.92 8.85
CA THR A 123 0.77 -18.96 8.45
C THR A 123 1.37 -18.17 9.59
N GLU A 124 0.74 -18.15 10.77
CA GLU A 124 1.19 -17.35 11.92
C GLU A 124 2.64 -17.65 12.35
N TRP A 125 3.08 -18.89 12.20
CA TRP A 125 4.46 -19.30 12.48
C TRP A 125 5.49 -18.62 11.56
N LYS A 126 5.10 -18.19 10.35
CA LYS A 126 5.97 -17.47 9.40
C LYS A 126 6.13 -15.99 9.74
N LEU A 127 5.25 -15.43 10.59
CA LEU A 127 5.16 -14.00 10.82
C LEU A 127 6.47 -13.42 11.37
N ALA A 128 7.04 -14.08 12.38
CA ALA A 128 8.28 -13.60 13.03
C ALA A 128 9.47 -13.61 12.05
N ASP A 129 9.65 -14.69 11.29
CA ASP A 129 10.71 -14.81 10.29
C ASP A 129 10.54 -13.80 9.15
N THR A 130 9.31 -13.65 8.63
CA THR A 130 9.00 -12.69 7.56
C THR A 130 9.25 -11.26 8.01
N THR A 131 8.84 -10.91 9.25
CA THR A 131 9.06 -9.58 9.83
C THR A 131 10.56 -9.29 9.93
N LYS A 132 11.33 -10.22 10.48
CA LYS A 132 12.79 -10.06 10.60
C LYS A 132 13.48 -9.90 9.24
N LYS A 133 13.05 -10.67 8.24
CA LYS A 133 13.59 -10.58 6.88
C LYS A 133 13.29 -9.22 6.25
N ILE A 134 12.06 -8.72 6.35
CA ILE A 134 11.72 -7.42 5.78
C ILE A 134 12.44 -6.28 6.53
N GLU A 135 12.55 -6.35 7.86
CA GLU A 135 13.33 -5.38 8.65
C GLU A 135 14.80 -5.33 8.20
N ASN A 136 15.42 -6.49 8.00
CA ASN A 136 16.79 -6.58 7.51
C ASN A 136 16.93 -5.94 6.13
N ILE A 137 15.99 -6.22 5.21
CA ILE A 137 15.99 -5.63 3.87
C ILE A 137 15.88 -4.10 3.95
N LEU A 138 14.85 -3.60 4.65
CA LEU A 138 14.60 -2.16 4.82
C LEU A 138 15.77 -1.44 5.50
N SER A 139 16.49 -2.11 6.41
CA SER A 139 17.64 -1.52 7.11
C SER A 139 18.81 -1.15 6.19
N THR A 140 18.84 -1.72 4.99
CA THR A 140 19.90 -1.51 3.97
C THR A 140 19.48 -0.57 2.84
N THR A 141 18.26 -0.04 2.87
CA THR A 141 17.72 0.84 1.83
C THR A 141 17.37 2.22 2.38
N SER A 142 16.89 3.12 1.52
CA SER A 142 16.39 4.43 1.96
C SER A 142 15.10 4.31 2.78
N LEU A 143 14.44 3.16 2.73
CA LEU A 143 13.20 2.84 3.46
C LEU A 143 13.46 2.47 4.92
N LYS A 144 14.69 2.60 5.42
CA LYS A 144 15.04 2.30 6.81
C LYS A 144 14.17 3.07 7.78
N GLY A 145 13.59 2.36 8.74
CA GLY A 145 12.69 2.93 9.74
C GLY A 145 11.23 3.04 9.30
N SER A 146 10.88 2.53 8.12
CA SER A 146 9.49 2.36 7.71
C SER A 146 8.72 1.52 8.74
N GLU A 147 7.48 1.91 9.01
CA GLU A 147 6.61 1.18 9.93
C GLU A 147 6.20 -0.17 9.35
N ILE A 148 5.98 -1.16 10.22
CA ILE A 148 5.51 -2.50 9.86
C ILE A 148 4.28 -2.84 10.69
N GLU A 149 3.13 -2.91 10.04
CA GLU A 149 1.84 -3.22 10.63
C GLU A 149 1.41 -4.66 10.31
N LYS A 150 0.79 -5.33 11.29
CA LYS A 150 0.39 -6.74 11.20
C LYS A 150 -1.13 -6.80 11.23
N ARG A 151 -1.78 -7.30 10.18
CA ARG A 151 -3.24 -7.26 10.06
C ARG A 151 -3.85 -8.62 9.73
N LYS A 152 -4.80 -9.05 10.57
CA LYS A 152 -5.74 -10.13 10.27
C LYS A 152 -6.92 -9.53 9.49
N LEU A 153 -6.80 -9.49 8.17
CA LEU A 153 -7.92 -9.11 7.30
C LEU A 153 -8.92 -10.27 7.26
N ARG A 154 -10.18 -9.99 7.58
CA ARG A 154 -11.31 -10.92 7.40
C ARG A 154 -12.13 -10.42 6.23
N ASN A 155 -12.57 -11.32 5.35
CA ASN A 155 -13.63 -10.99 4.41
C ASN A 155 -14.88 -10.62 5.24
N MET A 156 -15.38 -9.40 5.08
CA MET A 156 -16.66 -8.99 5.64
C MET A 156 -17.81 -9.56 4.81
#